data_AF-A0A7U2I0V3-F1
#
_entry.id   AF-A0A7U2I0V3-F1
#
_cell.length_a   1.000
_cell.length_b   1.000
_cell.length_c   1.000
_cell.angle_alpha   90.00
_cell.angle_beta   90.00
_cell.angle_gamma   90.00
#
_symmetry.space_group_name_H-M   'P 1'
#
loop_
_entity.id
_entity.type
_entity.pdbx_description
1 polymer ?
#
loop_
_entity_poly.entity_id
_entity_poly.type
_entity_poly.pdbx_seq_one_letter_code
_entity_poly.pdbx_strand_id
1 'polypeptide(L)'
;MTEAHIKLLFHTYRSRPDPTYSGLFFSPTCMQICRPIPTFAATTREMIVRYQKDADDGMLSFGDDTTPTKEGSKEISKLLYSIHPIPPLSVTFGTQESCAAINKTPEQLATQAKDEGWVGMRVDLWDESEEGLLIKVQYWWREEHGDGGKVWRQCLHDILYLGPKDGSEGYGEVEVRERGW
;
A
#
# COMPACT_ATOMS: atom_id res chain seq x y z
N MET A 1 -13.21 0.64 16.50
CA MET A 1 -13.00 1.47 15.30
C MET A 1 -13.97 1.04 14.21
N THR A 2 -14.43 1.94 13.34
CA THR A 2 -15.29 1.61 12.20
C THR A 2 -14.48 1.63 10.89
N GLU A 3 -14.83 0.76 9.94
CA GLU A 3 -14.27 0.72 8.58
C GLU A 3 -14.23 2.11 7.92
N ALA A 4 -15.31 2.89 8.08
CA ALA A 4 -15.42 4.26 7.57
C ALA A 4 -14.29 5.19 8.04
N HIS A 5 -13.80 5.01 9.28
CA HIS A 5 -12.69 5.82 9.78
C HIS A 5 -11.38 5.47 9.06
N ILE A 6 -11.09 4.19 8.81
CA ILE A 6 -9.88 3.79 8.08
C ILE A 6 -9.94 4.27 6.62
N LYS A 7 -11.11 4.16 5.98
CA LYS A 7 -11.33 4.70 4.62
C LYS A 7 -11.03 6.20 4.55
N LEU A 8 -11.53 6.98 5.52
CA LEU A 8 -11.24 8.42 5.62
C LEU A 8 -9.75 8.71 5.82
N LEU A 9 -9.06 7.95 6.68
CA LEU A 9 -7.61 8.09 6.90
C LEU A 9 -6.83 7.78 5.63
N PHE A 10 -7.18 6.70 4.92
CA PHE A 10 -6.56 6.34 3.66
C PHE A 10 -6.79 7.41 2.59
N HIS A 11 -8.02 7.91 2.45
CA HIS A 11 -8.34 9.00 1.54
C HIS A 11 -7.51 10.26 1.83
N THR A 12 -7.40 10.64 3.12
CA THR A 12 -6.60 11.81 3.54
C THR A 12 -5.11 11.63 3.28
N TYR A 13 -4.59 10.41 3.46
CA TYR A 13 -3.23 10.06 3.07
C TYR A 13 -3.04 10.24 1.56
N ARG A 14 -3.98 9.72 0.76
CA ARG A 14 -3.85 9.71 -0.71
C ARG A 14 -4.04 11.08 -1.35
N SER A 15 -4.87 11.95 -0.78
CA SER A 15 -5.14 13.30 -1.30
C SER A 15 -4.02 14.31 -0.98
N ARG A 16 -3.00 13.92 -0.21
CA ARG A 16 -1.88 14.82 0.13
C ARG A 16 -0.70 14.62 -0.82
N PRO A 17 -0.24 15.68 -1.50
CA PRO A 17 0.83 15.60 -2.50
C PRO A 17 2.26 15.55 -1.92
N ASP A 18 2.45 15.72 -0.60
CA ASP A 18 3.79 15.76 0.01
C ASP A 18 4.15 14.42 0.70
N PRO A 19 5.18 13.69 0.21
CA PRO A 19 5.67 12.44 0.82
C PRO A 19 6.15 12.60 2.27
N THR A 20 6.52 13.80 2.71
CA THR A 20 6.88 14.06 4.11
C THR A 20 5.66 13.91 5.03
N TYR A 21 4.47 14.20 4.51
CA TYR A 21 3.21 14.01 5.24
C TYR A 21 2.69 12.58 5.18
N SER A 22 3.05 11.77 4.16
CA SER A 22 2.65 10.36 4.11
C SER A 22 3.22 9.56 5.28
N GLY A 23 4.45 9.86 5.70
CA GLY A 23 5.09 9.26 6.87
C GLY A 23 4.34 9.46 8.19
N LEU A 24 3.41 10.42 8.28
CA LEU A 24 2.54 10.60 9.45
C LEU A 24 1.44 9.54 9.54
N PHE A 25 1.06 8.92 8.43
CA PHE A 25 0.10 7.82 8.41
C PHE A 25 0.75 6.47 8.64
N PHE A 26 2.07 6.40 8.57
CA PHE A 26 2.83 5.18 8.79
C PHE A 26 3.32 5.11 10.23
N SER A 27 3.26 3.93 10.82
CA SER A 27 3.96 3.64 12.05
C SER A 27 5.46 3.81 11.86
N PRO A 28 6.23 4.25 12.87
CA PRO A 28 7.70 4.22 12.80
C PRO A 28 8.27 2.84 12.42
N THR A 29 7.56 1.75 12.77
CA THR A 29 7.95 0.38 12.43
C THR A 29 7.14 -0.20 11.27
N CYS A 30 6.55 0.65 10.43
CA CYS A 30 5.84 0.19 9.25
C CYS A 30 6.78 -0.56 8.30
N MET A 31 6.34 -1.72 7.83
CA MET A 31 7.08 -2.56 6.90
C MET A 31 6.39 -2.60 5.53
N GLN A 32 7.11 -3.03 4.50
CA GLN A 32 6.56 -3.30 3.17
C GLN A 32 7.05 -4.65 2.66
N ILE A 33 6.12 -5.45 2.18
CA ILE A 33 6.37 -6.65 1.39
C ILE A 33 5.92 -6.34 -0.04
N CYS A 34 6.71 -6.75 -1.03
CA CYS A 34 6.30 -6.77 -2.42
C CYS A 34 6.38 -8.22 -2.91
N ARG A 35 5.23 -8.88 -3.03
CA ARG A 35 5.18 -10.30 -3.40
C ARG A 35 5.73 -10.56 -4.81
N PRO A 36 5.45 -9.74 -5.83
CA PRO A 36 6.01 -9.93 -7.16
C PRO A 36 7.51 -9.64 -7.24
N ILE A 37 8.02 -8.72 -6.39
CA ILE A 37 9.41 -8.27 -6.40
C ILE A 37 9.92 -8.23 -4.95
N PRO A 38 10.32 -9.38 -4.36
CA PRO A 38 10.70 -9.44 -2.96
C PRO A 38 11.84 -8.48 -2.57
N THR A 39 12.70 -8.10 -3.51
CA THR A 39 13.77 -7.10 -3.29
C THR A 39 13.25 -5.68 -3.06
N PHE A 40 11.99 -5.40 -3.40
CA PHE A 40 11.29 -4.15 -3.14
C PHE A 40 10.56 -4.17 -1.78
N ALA A 41 11.21 -4.74 -0.77
CA ALA A 41 10.75 -4.80 0.60
C ALA A 41 11.34 -3.67 1.44
N ALA A 42 10.62 -3.25 2.48
CA ALA A 42 11.08 -2.26 3.45
C ALA A 42 10.87 -2.75 4.87
N THR A 43 11.88 -2.59 5.71
CA THR A 43 11.80 -2.91 7.15
C THR A 43 11.49 -1.68 8.01
N THR A 44 11.47 -0.49 7.40
CA THR A 44 11.24 0.78 8.09
C THR A 44 10.37 1.71 7.25
N ARG A 45 9.67 2.61 7.94
CA ARG A 45 8.89 3.68 7.31
C ARG A 45 9.74 4.55 6.40
N GLU A 46 10.96 4.87 6.80
CA GLU A 46 11.84 5.78 6.08
C GLU A 46 12.23 5.20 4.71
N MET A 47 12.42 3.88 4.63
CA MET A 47 12.61 3.18 3.36
C MET A 47 11.36 3.25 2.47
N ILE A 48 10.16 3.09 3.03
CA ILE A 48 8.90 3.19 2.27
C ILE A 48 8.74 4.60 1.68
N VAL A 49 8.94 5.64 2.50
CA VAL A 49 8.85 7.04 2.03
C VAL A 49 9.89 7.32 0.94
N ARG A 50 11.10 6.76 1.08
CA ARG A 50 12.12 6.85 0.04
C ARG A 50 11.68 6.18 -1.26
N TYR A 51 11.11 4.96 -1.20
CA TYR A 51 10.59 4.29 -2.39
C TYR A 51 9.47 5.06 -3.07
N GLN A 52 8.58 5.69 -2.30
CA GLN A 52 7.53 6.55 -2.86
C GLN A 52 8.15 7.73 -3.60
N LYS A 53 9.13 8.40 -3.00
CA LYS A 53 9.85 9.50 -3.64
C LYS A 53 10.60 9.05 -4.89
N ASP A 54 11.34 7.93 -4.82
CA ASP A 54 12.06 7.38 -5.96
C ASP A 54 11.08 7.03 -7.11
N ALA A 55 9.85 6.60 -6.80
CA ALA A 55 8.82 6.36 -7.80
C ALA A 55 8.29 7.64 -8.45
N ASP A 56 8.02 8.68 -7.64
CA ASP A 56 7.57 9.99 -8.10
C ASP A 56 8.63 10.69 -8.96
N ASP A 57 9.91 10.50 -8.62
CA ASP A 57 11.06 11.01 -9.37
C ASP A 57 11.39 10.14 -10.61
N GLY A 58 10.64 9.07 -10.86
CA GLY A 58 10.81 8.17 -12.01
C GLY A 58 12.05 7.28 -11.96
N MET A 59 12.60 7.06 -10.78
CA MET A 59 13.81 6.30 -10.52
C MET A 59 13.55 4.81 -10.29
N LEU A 60 12.29 4.40 -10.11
CA LEU A 60 11.94 2.97 -10.03
C LEU A 60 11.70 2.37 -11.41
N SER A 61 12.61 1.49 -11.83
CA SER A 61 12.38 0.57 -12.94
C SER A 61 11.99 -0.80 -12.39
N PHE A 62 10.73 -1.18 -12.53
CA PHE A 62 10.32 -2.57 -12.29
C PHE A 62 10.72 -3.37 -13.54
N GLY A 63 11.51 -4.42 -13.33
CA GLY A 63 12.34 -5.07 -14.36
C GLY A 63 11.63 -5.41 -15.66
N ASP A 64 12.41 -5.31 -16.72
CA ASP A 64 12.05 -5.55 -18.11
C ASP A 64 12.32 -7.02 -18.50
N ASP A 65 11.29 -7.71 -19.01
CA ASP A 65 11.49 -8.74 -20.04
C ASP A 65 10.53 -8.55 -21.22
N THR A 66 10.06 -7.31 -21.44
CA THR A 66 9.53 -6.82 -22.71
C THR A 66 9.60 -5.29 -22.77
N THR A 67 10.74 -4.81 -23.30
CA THR A 67 11.06 -3.44 -23.73
C THR A 67 11.12 -2.30 -22.68
N PRO A 68 12.25 -1.55 -22.63
CA PRO A 68 12.37 -0.37 -21.79
C PRO A 68 11.78 0.82 -22.53
N THR A 69 10.55 1.21 -22.20
CA THR A 69 10.02 2.52 -22.59
C THR A 69 10.28 3.50 -21.46
N LYS A 70 11.10 4.50 -21.76
CA LYS A 70 11.39 5.71 -20.96
C LYS A 70 10.18 6.64 -20.80
N GLU A 71 8.96 6.14 -20.88
CA GLU A 71 7.75 6.96 -20.83
C GLU A 71 6.90 6.58 -19.62
N GLY A 72 6.94 7.45 -18.60
CA GLY A 72 5.86 7.59 -17.65
C GLY A 72 5.99 6.76 -16.39
N SER A 73 6.93 7.12 -15.51
CA SER A 73 6.56 7.18 -14.09
C SER A 73 5.48 8.26 -13.94
N LYS A 74 4.24 7.93 -14.34
CA LYS A 74 3.10 8.79 -14.11
C LYS A 74 2.99 8.96 -12.60
N GLU A 75 2.96 10.21 -12.15
CA GLU A 75 2.64 10.63 -10.79
C GLU A 75 1.67 9.64 -10.14
N ILE A 76 2.15 8.87 -9.15
CA ILE A 76 1.29 7.92 -8.42
C ILE A 76 0.12 8.70 -7.79
N SER A 77 0.30 10.00 -7.53
CA SER A 77 -0.68 10.95 -6.97
C SER A 77 -2.00 11.05 -7.76
N LYS A 78 -2.08 10.56 -9.00
CA LYS A 78 -3.31 10.58 -9.83
C LYS A 78 -3.99 9.22 -10.02
N LEU A 79 -3.57 8.19 -9.29
CA LEU A 79 -4.22 6.87 -9.37
C LEU A 79 -5.63 6.92 -8.74
N LEU A 80 -6.61 6.42 -9.49
CA LEU A 80 -7.89 5.97 -8.96
C LEU A 80 -7.67 4.87 -7.94
N TYR A 81 -8.60 4.70 -7.01
CA TYR A 81 -8.52 3.61 -6.06
C TYR A 81 -9.89 3.09 -5.62
N SER A 82 -9.89 1.86 -5.12
CA SER A 82 -10.97 1.28 -4.32
C SER A 82 -10.41 0.80 -3.01
N ILE A 83 -11.24 0.75 -1.97
CA ILE A 83 -10.81 0.33 -0.64
C ILE A 83 -11.91 -0.46 0.06
N HIS A 84 -11.59 -1.68 0.49
CA HIS A 84 -12.55 -2.59 1.13
C HIS A 84 -11.90 -3.31 2.31
N PRO A 85 -12.64 -3.64 3.37
CA PRO A 85 -12.11 -4.44 4.46
C PRO A 85 -11.72 -5.84 3.97
N ILE A 86 -10.62 -6.38 4.50
CA ILE A 86 -10.23 -7.77 4.24
C ILE A 86 -11.15 -8.69 5.05
N PRO A 87 -11.89 -9.63 4.42
CA PRO A 87 -12.69 -10.59 5.16
C PRO A 87 -11.81 -11.43 6.09
N PRO A 88 -12.28 -11.78 7.31
CA PRO A 88 -11.46 -12.55 8.27
C PRO A 88 -10.92 -13.88 7.71
N LEU A 89 -11.69 -14.54 6.85
CA LEU A 89 -11.30 -15.81 6.22
C LEU A 89 -10.30 -15.64 5.07
N SER A 90 -10.05 -14.41 4.62
CA SER A 90 -9.16 -14.07 3.51
C SER A 90 -7.83 -13.47 3.97
N VAL A 91 -7.63 -13.35 5.29
CA VAL A 91 -6.39 -12.84 5.89
C VAL A 91 -5.24 -13.80 5.58
N THR A 92 -4.30 -13.35 4.74
CA THR A 92 -3.09 -14.09 4.39
C THR A 92 -1.92 -13.12 4.25
N PHE A 93 -0.76 -13.48 4.79
CA PHE A 93 0.45 -12.67 4.73
C PHE A 93 1.48 -13.34 3.83
N GLY A 94 1.85 -12.69 2.73
CA GLY A 94 2.96 -13.09 1.85
C GLY A 94 3.11 -14.59 1.55
N THR A 95 4.33 -14.93 1.17
CA THR A 95 4.92 -16.28 1.12
C THR A 95 6.15 -16.28 2.04
N GLN A 96 6.76 -17.43 2.30
CA GLN A 96 8.02 -17.46 3.06
C GLN A 96 9.10 -16.59 2.42
N GLU A 97 9.24 -16.62 1.09
CA GLU A 97 10.21 -15.82 0.34
C GLU A 97 9.95 -14.31 0.47
N SER A 98 8.72 -13.87 0.22
CA SER A 98 8.39 -12.44 0.27
C SER A 98 8.40 -11.88 1.69
N CYS A 99 8.07 -12.66 2.71
CA CYS A 99 8.18 -12.24 4.11
C CYS A 99 9.64 -12.24 4.59
N ALA A 100 10.49 -13.16 4.10
CA ALA A 100 11.90 -13.20 4.47
C ALA A 100 12.64 -11.90 4.10
N ALA A 101 12.17 -11.19 3.07
CA ALA A 101 12.69 -9.88 2.67
C ALA A 101 12.53 -8.78 3.75
N ILE A 102 11.62 -8.98 4.70
CA ILE A 102 11.49 -8.13 5.91
C ILE A 102 11.92 -8.85 7.19
N ASN A 103 12.70 -9.94 7.06
CA ASN A 103 13.17 -10.79 8.16
C ASN A 103 12.03 -11.39 9.02
N LYS A 104 10.90 -11.76 8.38
CA LYS A 104 9.77 -12.41 9.05
C LYS A 104 9.29 -13.63 8.27
N THR A 105 8.49 -14.46 8.92
CA THR A 105 7.67 -15.48 8.26
C THR A 105 6.19 -15.05 8.20
N PRO A 106 5.37 -15.63 7.31
CA PRO A 106 3.93 -15.46 7.33
C PRO A 106 3.30 -15.70 8.70
N GLU A 107 3.75 -16.72 9.42
CA GLU A 107 3.21 -17.11 10.73
C GLU A 107 3.57 -16.09 11.82
N GLN A 108 4.77 -15.50 11.74
CA GLN A 108 5.18 -14.42 12.63
C GLN A 108 4.35 -13.15 12.39
N LEU A 109 4.06 -12.82 11.13
CA LEU A 109 3.18 -11.70 10.79
C LEU A 109 1.74 -11.93 11.24
N ALA A 110 1.22 -13.14 11.05
CA ALA A 110 -0.12 -13.49 11.53
C ALA A 110 -0.24 -13.40 13.05
N THR A 111 0.77 -13.90 13.77
CA THR A 111 0.84 -13.77 15.24
C THR A 111 0.90 -12.30 15.65
N GLN A 112 1.79 -11.53 15.03
CA GLN A 112 1.94 -10.10 15.32
C GLN A 112 0.65 -9.31 15.04
N ALA A 113 -0.02 -9.58 13.91
CA ALA A 113 -1.27 -8.94 13.54
C ALA A 113 -2.38 -9.24 14.55
N LYS A 114 -2.43 -10.47 15.08
CA LYS A 114 -3.37 -10.85 16.14
C LYS A 114 -3.06 -10.14 17.46
N ASP A 115 -1.80 -10.16 17.88
CA ASP A 115 -1.39 -9.62 19.19
C ASP A 115 -1.53 -8.09 19.25
N GLU A 116 -1.27 -7.41 18.13
CA GLU A 116 -1.38 -5.95 18.02
C GLU A 116 -2.75 -5.48 17.51
N GLY A 117 -3.69 -6.40 17.24
CA GLY A 117 -5.05 -6.07 16.80
C GLY A 117 -5.12 -5.36 15.46
N TRP A 118 -4.35 -5.82 14.47
CA TRP A 118 -4.30 -5.21 13.15
C TRP A 118 -5.64 -5.31 12.41
N VAL A 119 -5.96 -4.28 11.65
CA VAL A 119 -7.12 -4.21 10.76
C VAL A 119 -6.62 -4.08 9.32
N GLY A 120 -7.03 -5.00 8.46
CA GLY A 120 -6.59 -5.05 7.07
C GLY A 120 -7.59 -4.43 6.10
N MET A 121 -7.10 -3.60 5.19
CA MET A 121 -7.86 -3.05 4.07
C MET A 121 -7.20 -3.47 2.75
N ARG A 122 -7.99 -4.02 1.83
CA ARG A 122 -7.59 -4.27 0.45
C ARG A 122 -7.80 -2.99 -0.35
N VAL A 123 -6.76 -2.56 -1.05
CA VAL A 123 -6.78 -1.41 -1.94
C VAL A 123 -6.27 -1.82 -3.30
N ASP A 124 -7.02 -1.46 -4.32
CA ASP A 124 -6.54 -1.49 -5.70
C ASP A 124 -6.28 -0.05 -6.11
N LEU A 125 -5.13 0.22 -6.75
CA LEU A 125 -4.69 1.51 -7.26
C LEU A 125 -4.46 1.39 -8.76
N TRP A 126 -5.06 2.26 -9.56
CA TRP A 126 -4.86 2.22 -11.02
C TRP A 126 -5.00 3.58 -11.67
N ASP A 127 -4.39 3.77 -12.83
CA ASP A 127 -4.63 4.98 -13.63
C ASP A 127 -5.73 4.77 -14.67
N GLU A 128 -6.31 5.87 -15.15
CA GLU A 128 -7.42 5.84 -16.11
C GLU A 128 -7.03 5.38 -17.52
N SER A 129 -5.74 5.26 -17.84
CA SER A 129 -5.34 4.85 -19.18
C SER A 129 -5.62 3.36 -19.45
N GLU A 130 -5.83 3.02 -20.72
CA GLU A 130 -6.16 1.66 -21.14
C GLU A 130 -4.99 0.70 -20.86
N GLU A 131 -3.76 1.13 -21.10
CA GLU A 131 -2.52 0.39 -20.81
C GLU A 131 -1.95 0.73 -19.41
N GLY A 132 -2.82 1.19 -18.51
CA GLY A 132 -2.43 1.70 -17.19
C GLY A 132 -1.83 0.65 -16.25
N LEU A 133 -1.17 1.14 -15.21
CA LEU A 133 -0.64 0.33 -14.11
C LEU A 133 -1.78 -0.02 -13.14
N LEU A 134 -1.78 -1.25 -12.64
CA LEU A 134 -2.59 -1.71 -11.53
C LEU A 134 -1.69 -2.20 -10.39
N ILE A 135 -1.95 -1.68 -9.19
CA ILE A 135 -1.30 -2.10 -7.96
C ILE A 135 -2.37 -2.61 -7.01
N LYS A 136 -2.23 -3.84 -6.53
CA LYS A 136 -3.11 -4.39 -5.50
C LYS A 136 -2.34 -4.53 -4.21
N VAL A 137 -2.82 -3.91 -3.14
CA VAL A 137 -2.12 -3.81 -1.85
C VAL A 137 -3.06 -4.16 -0.72
N GLN A 138 -2.57 -4.89 0.27
CA GLN A 138 -3.21 -4.97 1.58
C GLN A 138 -2.49 -4.01 2.52
N TYR A 139 -3.20 -2.97 2.96
CA TYR A 139 -2.73 -2.06 3.99
C TYR A 139 -3.24 -2.54 5.34
N TRP A 140 -2.32 -2.84 6.24
CA TRP A 140 -2.61 -3.22 7.61
C TRP A 140 -2.45 -2.00 8.52
N TRP A 141 -3.41 -1.82 9.41
CA TRP A 141 -3.49 -0.69 10.32
C TRP A 141 -3.53 -1.18 11.76
N ARG A 142 -2.93 -0.42 12.67
CA ARG A 142 -3.07 -0.67 14.11
C ARG A 142 -3.26 0.63 14.88
N GLU A 143 -3.84 0.49 16.07
CA GLU A 143 -3.95 1.58 17.03
C GLU A 143 -2.62 1.74 17.78
N GLU A 144 -2.14 2.96 17.87
CA GLU A 144 -0.94 3.34 18.60
C GLU A 144 -1.25 4.49 19.57
N HIS A 145 -0.40 4.68 20.57
CA HIS A 145 -0.42 5.87 21.41
C HIS A 145 0.44 6.97 20.77
N GLY A 146 -0.17 8.11 20.47
CA GLY A 146 0.51 9.35 20.07
C GLY A 146 0.30 10.47 21.10
N ASP A 147 0.91 11.62 20.83
CA ASP A 147 0.96 12.77 21.76
C ASP A 147 -0.40 13.35 22.15
N GLY A 148 -1.46 13.02 21.40
CA GLY A 148 -2.85 13.44 21.66
C GLY A 148 -3.82 12.31 22.00
N GLY A 149 -3.32 11.09 22.24
CA GLY A 149 -4.13 9.90 22.53
C GLY A 149 -3.98 8.80 21.48
N LYS A 150 -5.03 8.01 21.29
CA LYS A 150 -5.03 6.88 20.35
C LYS A 150 -5.04 7.38 18.90
N VAL A 151 -4.08 6.94 18.11
CA VAL A 151 -3.95 7.26 16.68
C VAL A 151 -3.86 5.97 15.89
N TRP A 152 -4.38 5.97 14.67
CA TRP A 152 -4.32 4.80 13.79
C TRP A 152 -3.31 5.02 12.68
N ARG A 153 -2.45 4.03 12.48
CA ARG A 153 -1.34 4.11 11.52
C ARG A 153 -1.22 2.81 10.76
N GLN A 154 -0.78 2.91 9.51
CA GLN A 154 -0.39 1.77 8.69
C GLN A 154 0.86 1.14 9.29
N CYS A 155 0.88 -0.17 9.44
CA CYS A 155 1.97 -0.95 10.03
C CYS A 155 2.57 -1.99 9.06
N LEU A 156 1.84 -2.37 8.01
CA LEU A 156 2.38 -3.20 6.94
C LEU A 156 1.70 -2.87 5.60
N HIS A 157 2.52 -2.68 4.56
CA HIS A 157 2.08 -2.61 3.17
C HIS A 157 2.42 -3.95 2.50
N ASP A 158 1.42 -4.76 2.17
CA ASP A 158 1.64 -6.03 1.47
C ASP A 158 1.16 -5.90 0.02
N ILE A 159 2.10 -5.56 -0.87
CA ILE A 159 1.85 -5.39 -2.31
C ILE A 159 1.75 -6.78 -2.94
N LEU A 160 0.54 -7.09 -3.40
CA LEU A 160 0.16 -8.39 -3.93
C LEU A 160 0.38 -8.50 -5.43
N TYR A 161 0.18 -7.37 -6.12
CA TYR A 161 0.26 -7.29 -7.56
C TYR A 161 0.80 -5.92 -7.95
N LEU A 162 1.65 -5.92 -8.97
CA LEU A 162 2.20 -4.74 -9.62
C LEU A 162 2.37 -5.11 -11.09
N GLY A 163 1.62 -4.49 -11.98
CA GLY A 163 1.65 -4.82 -13.41
C GLY A 163 0.54 -4.12 -14.18
N PRO A 164 0.34 -4.48 -15.47
CA PRO A 164 -0.73 -3.92 -16.30
C PRO A 164 -2.12 -4.15 -15.68
N LYS A 165 -3.07 -3.30 -16.02
CA LYS A 165 -4.49 -3.53 -15.70
C LYS A 165 -4.95 -4.89 -16.22
N ASP A 166 -5.65 -5.62 -15.36
CA ASP A 166 -6.16 -6.98 -15.64
C ASP A 166 -7.70 -7.03 -15.72
N GLY A 167 -8.38 -5.88 -15.66
CA GLY A 167 -9.83 -5.75 -15.74
C GLY A 167 -10.56 -6.02 -14.42
N SER A 168 -9.83 -6.26 -13.32
CA SER A 168 -10.42 -6.45 -11.98
C SER A 168 -10.29 -5.24 -11.06
N GLU A 169 -9.76 -4.12 -11.58
CA GLU A 169 -9.70 -2.88 -10.84
C GLU A 169 -11.08 -2.45 -10.32
N GLY A 170 -11.13 -1.95 -9.08
CA GLY A 170 -12.37 -1.36 -8.54
C GLY A 170 -13.47 -2.36 -8.18
N TYR A 171 -13.21 -3.67 -8.21
CA TYR A 171 -14.18 -4.68 -7.85
C TYR A 171 -14.55 -4.58 -6.35
N GLY A 172 -15.72 -4.01 -6.04
CA GLY A 172 -16.25 -3.93 -4.67
C GLY A 172 -16.85 -2.59 -4.24
N GLU A 173 -16.67 -1.52 -5.03
CA GLU A 173 -17.19 -0.13 -4.91
C GLU A 173 -16.02 0.83 -5.22
N VAL A 174 -16.06 1.50 -6.37
CA VAL A 174 -15.05 2.51 -6.72
C VAL A 174 -15.37 3.80 -5.97
N GLU A 175 -14.66 4.07 -4.88
CA GLU A 175 -14.69 5.38 -4.23
C GLU A 175 -13.69 6.31 -4.92
N VAL A 176 -14.11 7.02 -5.97
CA VAL A 176 -13.32 8.17 -6.48
C VAL A 176 -14.20 9.39 -6.77
N ARG A 177 -13.77 10.55 -6.24
CA ARG A 177 -13.74 11.85 -6.93
C ARG A 177 -13.06 12.92 -6.07
N GLU A 178 -11.88 13.38 -6.47
CA GLU A 178 -11.65 14.83 -6.52
C GLU A 178 -11.71 15.22 -7.99
N ARG A 179 -12.91 15.64 -8.43
CA ARG A 179 -12.99 16.58 -9.54
C ARG A 179 -12.53 17.91 -8.96
N GLY A 180 -11.34 18.35 -9.37
CA GLY A 180 -10.89 19.71 -9.11
C GLY A 180 -11.95 20.72 -9.55
N TRP A 181 -12.12 21.74 -8.72
CA TRP A 181 -12.76 23.00 -9.10
C TRP A 181 -11.85 23.79 -10.03
#